data_AF-A0A377Z694-F1
#
_entry.id   AF-A0A377Z694-F1
#
_cell.length_a   1.000
_cell.length_b   1.000
_cell.length_c   1.000
_cell.angle_alpha   90.00
_cell.angle_beta   90.00
_cell.angle_gamma   90.00
#
_symmetry.space_group_name_H-M   'P 1'
#
loop_
_entity.id
_entity.type
_entity.pdbx_description
1 polymer ?
#
loop_
_entity_poly.entity_id
_entity_poly.type
_entity_poly.pdbx_seq_one_letter_code
_entity_poly.pdbx_strand_id
1 'polypeptide(L)'
;MSISKRPDDSLISHTIEQMNARLAERICDDTQATAGDVTNLRSGLLFTGNIHDAVPRRLMLDTRLSPLDKVAWMMIRLYAQQNQQNQGAMFPTYDELQLQLASPFKGKASRETVSRVLLMLRLTGWLSLCRRVRDSKGRVRGNIYSQHDEPLSACDAESLDPTWLDTVAAACQHKNRAVSQTAWSVLSDIRNDPTMRHYHSQLNVMAQRLGAPQTPQQDGHANGFA
;
A
#
# COMPACT_ATOMS: atom_id res chain seq x y z
N MET A 1 -45.68 -23.93 28.50
CA MET A 1 -45.30 -22.72 27.76
C MET A 1 -43.82 -22.78 27.44
N SER A 2 -43.47 -23.27 26.26
CA SER A 2 -42.09 -23.26 25.77
C SER A 2 -41.76 -21.86 25.27
N ILE A 3 -40.91 -21.15 26.00
CA ILE A 3 -40.36 -19.88 25.53
C ILE A 3 -39.45 -20.22 24.35
N SER A 4 -39.89 -19.84 23.15
CA SER A 4 -39.12 -19.96 21.91
C SER A 4 -37.84 -19.15 22.05
N LYS A 5 -36.74 -19.81 22.40
CA LYS A 5 -35.39 -19.23 22.43
C LYS A 5 -35.12 -18.71 21.02
N ARG A 6 -35.08 -17.39 20.86
CA ARG A 6 -34.75 -16.81 19.58
C ARG A 6 -33.25 -17.08 19.32
N PRO A 7 -32.84 -17.27 18.06
CA PRO A 7 -31.44 -17.65 17.74
C PRO A 7 -30.40 -16.58 18.14
N ASP A 8 -30.83 -15.32 18.32
CA ASP A 8 -30.06 -14.20 18.89
C ASP A 8 -29.64 -14.45 20.35
N ASP A 9 -30.50 -15.03 21.18
CA ASP A 9 -30.21 -15.32 22.59
C ASP A 9 -29.00 -16.25 22.74
N SER A 10 -28.86 -17.23 21.85
CA SER A 10 -27.74 -18.19 21.89
C SER A 10 -26.40 -17.53 21.55
N LEU A 11 -26.38 -16.59 20.60
CA LEU A 11 -25.16 -15.90 20.16
C LEU A 11 -24.71 -14.86 21.20
N ILE A 12 -25.68 -14.17 21.79
CA ILE A 12 -25.43 -13.20 22.87
C ILE A 12 -24.91 -13.93 24.12
N SER A 13 -25.55 -15.04 24.52
CA SER A 13 -25.08 -15.86 25.66
C SER A 13 -23.65 -16.36 25.45
N HIS A 14 -23.33 -16.88 24.27
CA HIS A 14 -21.97 -17.34 23.95
C HIS A 14 -20.92 -16.22 24.02
N THR A 15 -21.27 -15.01 23.56
CA THR A 15 -20.36 -13.85 23.63
C THR A 15 -20.14 -13.40 25.08
N ILE A 16 -21.20 -13.41 25.90
CA ILE A 16 -21.12 -13.12 27.34
C ILE A 16 -20.25 -14.16 28.06
N GLU A 17 -20.38 -15.44 27.72
CA GLU A 17 -19.55 -16.53 28.28
C GLU A 17 -18.07 -16.36 27.93
N GLN A 18 -17.74 -16.08 26.66
CA GLN A 18 -16.34 -15.82 26.25
C GLN A 18 -15.74 -14.57 26.90
N MET A 19 -16.55 -13.52 27.06
CA MET A 19 -16.15 -12.30 27.75
C MET A 19 -15.83 -12.58 29.23
N ASN A 20 -16.69 -13.34 29.91
CA ASN A 20 -16.49 -13.74 31.31
C ASN A 20 -15.27 -14.65 31.48
N ALA A 21 -15.00 -15.56 30.54
CA ALA A 21 -13.81 -16.41 30.56
C ALA A 21 -12.51 -15.59 30.48
N ARG A 22 -12.44 -14.59 29.57
CA ARG A 22 -11.27 -13.69 29.45
C ARG A 22 -11.08 -12.78 30.65
N LEU A 23 -12.18 -12.34 31.28
CA LEU A 23 -12.13 -11.61 32.54
C LEU A 23 -11.57 -12.50 33.67
N ALA A 24 -11.99 -13.76 33.74
CA ALA A 24 -11.49 -14.71 34.73
C ALA A 24 -10.00 -15.04 34.54
N GLU A 25 -9.55 -15.26 33.29
CA GLU A 25 -8.15 -15.51 32.94
C GLU A 25 -7.20 -14.35 33.28
N ARG A 26 -7.70 -13.10 33.32
CA ARG A 26 -6.88 -11.94 33.72
C ARG A 26 -6.95 -11.60 35.21
N ILE A 27 -8.01 -12.00 35.92
CA ILE A 27 -8.08 -11.87 37.38
C ILE A 27 -7.04 -12.76 38.07
N CYS A 28 -6.68 -13.90 37.46
CA CYS A 28 -5.59 -14.74 37.97
C CYS A 28 -4.18 -14.23 37.67
N ASP A 29 -4.02 -13.22 36.80
CA ASP A 29 -2.71 -12.84 36.25
C ASP A 29 -2.14 -11.49 36.74
N ASP A 30 -2.86 -10.62 37.47
CA ASP A 30 -2.17 -9.46 38.07
C ASP A 30 -2.84 -8.74 39.25
N THR A 31 -1.99 -8.36 40.21
CA THR A 31 -2.31 -7.68 41.48
C THR A 31 -2.41 -6.15 41.30
N GLN A 32 -2.65 -5.62 40.09
CA GLN A 32 -2.59 -4.17 39.86
C GLN A 32 -3.44 -3.66 38.68
N ALA A 33 -4.74 -3.98 38.61
CA ALA A 33 -5.64 -3.37 37.61
C ALA A 33 -6.24 -2.04 38.11
N THR A 34 -5.96 -0.92 37.43
CA THR A 34 -6.56 0.40 37.71
C THR A 34 -7.94 0.55 37.05
N ALA A 35 -8.83 1.34 37.66
CA ALA A 35 -10.26 1.44 37.30
C ALA A 35 -10.58 1.83 35.83
N GLY A 36 -9.61 2.42 35.09
CA GLY A 36 -9.77 2.78 33.67
C GLY A 36 -9.55 1.62 32.69
N ASP A 37 -8.92 0.52 33.11
CA ASP A 37 -8.75 -0.68 32.30
C ASP A 37 -10.06 -1.49 32.26
N VAL A 38 -10.79 -1.49 33.38
CA VAL A 38 -12.06 -2.22 33.58
C VAL A 38 -13.19 -1.72 32.67
N THR A 39 -13.17 -0.47 32.22
CA THR A 39 -14.19 0.10 31.31
C THR A 39 -13.99 -0.32 29.85
N ASN A 40 -12.73 -0.43 29.37
CA ASN A 40 -12.44 -1.01 28.05
C ASN A 40 -12.78 -2.51 27.97
N LEU A 41 -12.72 -3.20 29.12
CA LEU A 41 -13.03 -4.61 29.29
C LEU A 41 -14.54 -4.94 29.29
N ARG A 42 -15.44 -3.95 29.30
CA ARG A 42 -16.90 -4.15 29.36
C ARG A 42 -17.61 -4.20 28.00
N SER A 43 -16.89 -3.97 26.91
CA SER A 43 -17.48 -3.96 25.57
C SER A 43 -17.28 -5.30 24.87
N GLY A 44 -18.33 -6.12 24.79
CA GLY A 44 -18.36 -7.33 23.96
C GLY A 44 -18.69 -7.01 22.51
N LEU A 45 -17.89 -7.51 21.56
CA LEU A 45 -18.20 -7.48 20.13
C LEU A 45 -18.73 -8.85 19.71
N LEU A 46 -20.01 -8.93 19.36
CA LEU A 46 -20.55 -10.08 18.64
C LEU A 46 -20.22 -9.90 17.15
N PHE A 47 -19.14 -10.56 16.69
CA PHE A 47 -18.80 -10.60 15.28
C PHE A 47 -19.57 -11.73 14.59
N THR A 48 -20.67 -11.38 13.92
CA THR A 48 -21.45 -12.29 13.07
C THR A 48 -21.07 -12.19 11.58
N GLY A 49 -19.89 -11.62 11.29
CA GLY A 49 -19.44 -11.35 9.93
C GLY A 49 -18.76 -12.54 9.25
N ASN A 50 -18.69 -12.49 7.93
CA ASN A 50 -17.83 -13.39 7.16
C ASN A 50 -16.35 -13.02 7.37
N ILE A 51 -15.46 -14.01 7.32
CA ILE A 51 -14.00 -13.78 7.36
C ILE A 51 -13.63 -12.97 6.12
N HIS A 52 -13.20 -11.73 6.33
CA HIS A 52 -12.77 -10.83 5.26
C HIS A 52 -11.33 -11.12 4.83
N ASP A 53 -11.03 -10.78 3.58
CA ASP A 53 -9.66 -10.75 3.09
C ASP A 53 -8.80 -9.81 3.95
N ALA A 54 -7.58 -10.24 4.28
CA ALA A 54 -6.68 -9.47 5.09
C ALA A 54 -6.24 -8.20 4.34
N VAL A 55 -6.76 -7.04 4.74
CA VAL A 55 -6.31 -5.75 4.21
C VAL A 55 -5.07 -5.29 4.99
N PRO A 56 -3.95 -4.93 4.32
CA PRO A 56 -2.75 -4.47 5.01
C PRO A 56 -3.04 -3.25 5.89
N ARG A 57 -2.66 -3.33 7.17
CA ARG A 57 -2.80 -2.20 8.11
C ARG A 57 -2.09 -0.94 7.58
N ARG A 58 -0.94 -1.12 6.93
CA ARG A 58 -0.15 -0.04 6.31
C ARG A 58 -0.93 0.67 5.20
N LEU A 59 -1.74 -0.04 4.40
CA LEU A 59 -2.62 0.57 3.39
C LEU A 59 -3.66 1.48 4.05
N MET A 60 -4.27 1.00 5.14
CA MET A 60 -5.27 1.76 5.87
C MET A 60 -4.69 3.01 6.53
N LEU A 61 -3.44 2.96 6.98
CA LEU A 61 -2.72 4.08 7.60
C LEU A 61 -2.02 5.00 6.61
N ASP A 62 -1.89 4.63 5.32
CA ASP A 62 -1.28 5.51 4.31
C ASP A 62 -2.15 6.75 4.11
N THR A 63 -1.63 7.91 4.53
CA THR A 63 -2.31 9.21 4.48
C THR A 63 -2.29 9.83 3.09
N ARG A 64 -1.45 9.31 2.18
CA ARG A 64 -1.38 9.76 0.78
C ARG A 64 -2.56 9.21 -0.04
N LEU A 65 -3.18 8.12 0.42
CA LEU A 65 -4.29 7.47 -0.25
C LEU A 65 -5.64 7.96 0.30
N SER A 66 -6.53 8.33 -0.61
CA SER A 66 -7.93 8.61 -0.27
C SER A 66 -8.67 7.31 0.09
N PRO A 67 -9.82 7.40 0.79
CA PRO A 67 -10.67 6.23 1.02
C PRO A 67 -11.04 5.50 -0.28
N LEU A 68 -11.24 6.24 -1.38
CA LEU A 68 -11.55 5.65 -2.68
C LEU A 68 -10.38 4.86 -3.25
N ASP A 69 -9.13 5.30 -3.02
CA ASP A 69 -7.95 4.56 -3.47
C ASP A 69 -7.80 3.24 -2.72
N LYS A 70 -8.05 3.26 -1.41
CA LYS A 70 -8.04 2.07 -0.54
C LYS A 70 -9.12 1.07 -0.95
N VAL A 71 -10.34 1.55 -1.20
CA VAL A 71 -11.44 0.72 -1.71
C VAL A 71 -11.08 0.08 -3.05
N ALA A 72 -10.48 0.83 -3.98
CA ALA A 72 -10.07 0.24 -5.26
C ALA A 72 -9.02 -0.85 -5.11
N TRP A 73 -8.04 -0.66 -4.23
CA TRP A 73 -7.07 -1.72 -3.93
C TRP A 73 -7.77 -2.98 -3.39
N MET A 74 -8.72 -2.82 -2.46
CA MET A 74 -9.50 -3.94 -1.93
C MET A 74 -10.31 -4.64 -3.02
N MET A 75 -10.94 -3.88 -3.93
CA MET A 75 -11.69 -4.44 -5.05
C MET A 75 -10.78 -5.19 -6.01
N ILE A 76 -9.61 -4.66 -6.36
CA ILE A 76 -8.63 -5.37 -7.21
C ILE A 76 -8.26 -6.73 -6.59
N ARG A 77 -8.04 -6.76 -5.27
CA ARG A 77 -7.70 -8.00 -4.55
C ARG A 77 -8.84 -9.01 -4.58
N LEU A 78 -10.07 -8.56 -4.30
CA LEU A 78 -11.26 -9.40 -4.31
C LEU A 78 -11.47 -10.06 -5.69
N TYR A 79 -11.35 -9.29 -6.77
CA TYR A 79 -11.49 -9.81 -8.13
C TYR A 79 -10.35 -10.78 -8.49
N ALA A 80 -9.13 -10.52 -8.04
CA ALA A 80 -8.01 -11.44 -8.24
C ALA A 80 -8.28 -12.80 -7.59
N GLN A 81 -8.78 -12.82 -6.34
CA GLN A 81 -9.08 -14.05 -5.60
C GLN A 81 -10.27 -14.82 -6.18
N GLN A 82 -11.38 -14.11 -6.47
CA GLN A 82 -12.58 -14.73 -7.06
C GLN A 82 -12.27 -15.39 -8.41
N ASN A 83 -11.43 -14.75 -9.23
CA ASN A 83 -11.02 -15.32 -10.51
C ASN A 83 -9.95 -16.39 -10.35
N GLN A 84 -9.06 -16.31 -9.36
CA GLN A 84 -8.07 -17.35 -9.10
C GLN A 84 -8.71 -18.72 -8.85
N GLN A 85 -9.88 -18.77 -8.22
CA GLN A 85 -10.64 -20.00 -8.01
C GLN A 85 -11.28 -20.56 -9.29
N ASN A 86 -11.52 -19.73 -10.30
CA ASN A 86 -12.27 -20.11 -11.50
C ASN A 86 -11.39 -20.24 -12.75
N GLN A 87 -10.45 -19.31 -12.99
CA GLN A 87 -9.68 -19.17 -14.26
C GLN A 87 -8.30 -18.48 -14.09
N GLY A 88 -7.79 -18.31 -12.87
CA GLY A 88 -6.53 -17.60 -12.58
C GLY A 88 -6.74 -16.13 -12.15
N ALA A 89 -5.75 -15.53 -11.49
CA ALA A 89 -5.87 -14.17 -10.96
C ALA A 89 -6.01 -13.14 -12.10
N MET A 90 -7.23 -12.65 -12.33
CA MET A 90 -7.53 -11.65 -13.34
C MET A 90 -7.74 -10.28 -12.71
N PHE A 91 -7.10 -9.27 -13.30
CA PHE A 91 -7.30 -7.88 -12.93
C PHE A 91 -8.71 -7.43 -13.37
N PRO A 92 -9.46 -6.69 -12.54
CA PRO A 92 -10.80 -6.23 -12.90
C PRO A 92 -10.77 -5.33 -14.12
N THR A 93 -11.75 -5.50 -15.00
CA THR A 93 -11.93 -4.63 -16.16
C THR A 93 -12.22 -3.20 -15.72
N TYR A 94 -12.00 -2.27 -16.63
CA TYR A 94 -12.23 -0.86 -16.36
C TYR A 94 -13.70 -0.58 -16.01
N ASP A 95 -14.63 -1.26 -16.69
CA ASP A 95 -16.07 -1.08 -16.46
C ASP A 95 -16.51 -1.64 -15.11
N GLU A 96 -15.89 -2.73 -14.64
CA GLU A 96 -16.10 -3.28 -13.29
C GLU A 96 -15.59 -2.32 -12.22
N LEU A 97 -14.36 -1.79 -12.37
CA LEU A 97 -13.84 -0.76 -11.45
C LEU A 97 -14.71 0.50 -11.45
N GLN A 98 -15.22 0.92 -12.62
CA GLN A 98 -16.16 2.04 -12.68
C GLN A 98 -17.44 1.76 -11.88
N LEU A 99 -17.97 0.54 -11.91
CA LEU A 99 -19.15 0.17 -11.14
C LEU A 99 -18.86 0.16 -9.63
N GLN A 100 -17.75 -0.46 -9.21
CA GLN A 100 -17.41 -0.60 -7.79
C GLN A 100 -17.00 0.72 -7.12
N LEU A 101 -16.40 1.64 -7.89
CA LEU A 101 -15.96 2.95 -7.40
C LEU A 101 -17.00 4.04 -7.59
N ALA A 102 -18.21 3.70 -8.01
CA ALA A 102 -19.29 4.65 -8.23
C ALA A 102 -19.73 5.28 -6.91
N SER A 103 -20.00 6.58 -6.94
CA SER A 103 -20.71 7.21 -5.82
C SER A 103 -22.16 6.71 -5.77
N PRO A 104 -22.79 6.70 -4.58
CA PRO A 104 -24.20 6.33 -4.44
C PRO A 104 -25.07 7.07 -5.45
N PHE A 105 -26.03 6.37 -6.06
CA PHE A 105 -26.99 6.89 -7.03
C PHE A 105 -26.40 7.40 -8.37
N LYS A 106 -25.09 7.25 -8.63
CA LYS A 106 -24.45 7.68 -9.90
C LYS A 106 -24.19 6.56 -10.91
N GLY A 107 -24.50 5.32 -10.59
CA GLY A 107 -24.38 4.16 -11.48
C GLY A 107 -22.94 3.73 -11.76
N LYS A 108 -22.11 4.58 -12.37
CA LYS A 108 -20.69 4.32 -12.68
C LYS A 108 -19.81 5.52 -12.36
N ALA A 109 -18.63 5.28 -11.79
CA ALA A 109 -17.56 6.27 -11.71
C ALA A 109 -17.07 6.63 -13.11
N SER A 110 -16.47 7.82 -13.25
CA SER A 110 -15.86 8.23 -14.51
C SER A 110 -14.58 7.45 -14.78
N ARG A 111 -14.17 7.41 -16.06
CA ARG A 111 -12.88 6.82 -16.42
C ARG A 111 -11.70 7.58 -15.81
N GLU A 112 -11.84 8.89 -15.66
CA GLU A 112 -10.83 9.71 -15.00
C GLU A 112 -10.67 9.35 -13.51
N THR A 113 -11.77 9.02 -12.81
CA THR A 113 -11.72 8.54 -11.43
C THR A 113 -10.91 7.25 -11.33
N VAL A 114 -11.19 6.26 -12.18
CA VAL A 114 -10.46 4.99 -12.17
C VAL A 114 -8.98 5.23 -12.52
N SER A 115 -8.70 6.07 -13.54
CA SER A 115 -7.33 6.43 -13.93
C SER A 115 -6.56 7.05 -12.76
N ARG A 116 -7.18 8.02 -12.06
CA ARG A 116 -6.60 8.70 -10.92
C ARG A 116 -6.29 7.72 -9.79
N VAL A 117 -7.21 6.81 -9.49
CA VAL A 117 -7.02 5.82 -8.42
C VAL A 117 -5.86 4.88 -8.74
N LEU A 118 -5.82 4.32 -9.96
CA LEU A 118 -4.72 3.45 -10.39
C LEU A 118 -3.38 4.20 -10.40
N LEU A 119 -3.39 5.48 -10.79
CA LEU A 119 -2.20 6.34 -10.71
C LEU A 119 -1.74 6.54 -9.26
N MET A 120 -2.65 6.83 -8.33
CA MET A 120 -2.31 6.98 -6.90
C MET A 120 -1.71 5.71 -6.32
N LEU A 121 -2.30 4.54 -6.61
CA LEU A 121 -1.77 3.26 -6.16
C LEU A 121 -0.38 2.97 -6.75
N ARG A 122 -0.12 3.37 -8.01
CA ARG A 122 1.21 3.28 -8.63
C ARG A 122 2.23 4.22 -7.98
N LEU A 123 1.88 5.48 -7.77
CA LEU A 123 2.79 6.46 -7.17
C LEU A 123 3.20 6.06 -5.75
N THR A 124 2.29 5.43 -5.00
CA THR A 124 2.50 5.06 -3.60
C THR A 124 3.06 3.65 -3.41
N GLY A 125 3.34 2.92 -4.50
CA GLY A 125 3.99 1.61 -4.47
C GLY A 125 3.06 0.43 -4.13
N TRP A 126 1.75 0.63 -4.09
CA TRP A 126 0.76 -0.43 -3.81
C TRP A 126 0.35 -1.24 -5.06
N LEU A 127 0.72 -0.74 -6.25
CA LEU A 127 0.44 -1.34 -7.55
C LEU A 127 1.58 -1.05 -8.52
N SER A 128 2.02 -2.02 -9.32
CA SER A 128 3.01 -1.80 -10.40
C SER A 128 2.42 -2.15 -11.75
N LEU A 129 2.70 -1.35 -12.79
CA LEU A 129 2.37 -1.69 -14.17
C LEU A 129 3.54 -2.46 -14.81
N CYS A 130 3.53 -3.78 -14.69
CA CYS A 130 4.64 -4.63 -15.11
C CYS A 130 4.81 -4.70 -16.62
N ARG A 131 3.71 -4.73 -17.37
CA ARG A 131 3.78 -4.86 -18.83
C ARG A 131 2.52 -4.33 -19.51
N ARG A 132 2.71 -3.73 -20.69
CA ARG A 132 1.62 -3.44 -21.63
C ARG A 132 1.62 -4.51 -22.70
N VAL A 133 0.59 -5.36 -22.71
CA VAL A 133 0.40 -6.38 -23.74
C VAL A 133 -0.03 -5.67 -25.01
N ARG A 134 0.66 -5.93 -26.12
CA ARG A 134 0.33 -5.36 -27.44
C ARG A 134 -0.19 -6.46 -28.36
N ASP A 135 -1.09 -6.10 -29.27
CA ASP A 135 -1.51 -6.97 -30.36
C ASP A 135 -0.42 -7.05 -31.45
N SER A 136 -0.62 -7.94 -32.43
CA SER A 136 0.28 -8.09 -33.59
C SER A 136 0.39 -6.84 -34.48
N LYS A 137 -0.50 -5.85 -34.27
CA LYS A 137 -0.51 -4.55 -34.95
C LYS A 137 0.08 -3.43 -34.09
N GLY A 138 0.72 -3.77 -32.96
CA GLY A 138 1.37 -2.84 -32.05
C GLY A 138 0.44 -2.05 -31.12
N ARG A 139 -0.87 -2.28 -31.16
CA ARG A 139 -1.85 -1.60 -30.30
C ARG A 139 -1.83 -2.21 -28.90
N VAL A 140 -1.92 -1.38 -27.86
CA VAL A 140 -2.01 -1.88 -26.48
C VAL A 140 -3.33 -2.62 -26.31
N ARG A 141 -3.26 -3.92 -26.07
CA ARG A 141 -4.37 -4.85 -25.90
C ARG A 141 -4.76 -5.04 -24.43
N GLY A 142 -3.84 -4.76 -23.51
CA GLY A 142 -4.09 -4.85 -22.08
C GLY A 142 -2.89 -4.44 -21.24
N ASN A 143 -3.11 -4.33 -19.93
CA ASN A 143 -2.10 -4.00 -18.94
C ASN A 143 -1.99 -5.17 -17.95
N ILE A 144 -0.76 -5.55 -17.62
CA ILE A 144 -0.46 -6.52 -16.57
C ILE A 144 -0.03 -5.72 -15.36
N TYR A 145 -0.82 -5.80 -14.30
CA TYR A 145 -0.51 -5.18 -13.02
C TYR A 145 -0.05 -6.22 -12.00
N SER A 146 0.82 -5.81 -11.10
CA SER A 146 1.15 -6.53 -9.88
C SER A 146 0.66 -5.74 -8.68
N GLN A 147 -0.12 -6.37 -7.82
CA GLN A 147 -0.63 -5.79 -6.57
C GLN A 147 0.26 -6.23 -5.41
N HIS A 148 0.58 -5.30 -4.51
CA HIS A 148 1.49 -5.53 -3.40
C HIS A 148 0.78 -5.40 -2.06
N ASP A 149 1.16 -6.24 -1.10
CA ASP A 149 0.66 -6.18 0.29
C ASP A 149 1.45 -5.18 1.17
N GLU A 150 2.55 -4.63 0.65
CA GLU A 150 3.32 -3.53 1.22
C GLU A 150 3.66 -2.49 0.15
N PRO A 151 3.81 -1.20 0.50
CA PRO A 151 4.23 -0.21 -0.48
C PRO A 151 5.68 -0.49 -0.88
N LEU A 152 5.92 -0.68 -2.17
CA LEU A 152 7.27 -0.90 -2.69
C LEU A 152 8.19 0.29 -2.43
N SER A 153 9.48 -0.02 -2.26
CA SER A 153 10.54 0.99 -2.33
C SER A 153 10.59 1.61 -3.74
N ALA A 154 11.20 2.78 -3.87
CA ALA A 154 11.37 3.42 -5.18
C ALA A 154 12.17 2.53 -6.15
N CYS A 155 13.20 1.85 -5.64
CA CYS A 155 14.04 0.92 -6.40
C CYS A 155 13.24 -0.29 -6.92
N ASP A 156 12.40 -0.90 -6.07
CA ASP A 156 11.56 -2.03 -6.48
C ASP A 156 10.45 -1.60 -7.43
N ALA A 157 9.86 -0.42 -7.20
CA ALA A 157 8.82 0.14 -8.07
C ALA A 157 9.37 0.40 -9.47
N GLU A 158 10.58 0.96 -9.60
CA GLU A 158 11.29 1.12 -10.87
C GLU A 158 11.58 -0.23 -11.54
N SER A 159 12.08 -1.20 -10.77
CA SER A 159 12.43 -2.53 -11.28
C SER A 159 11.23 -3.29 -11.85
N LEU A 160 10.07 -3.17 -11.20
CA LEU A 160 8.84 -3.85 -11.61
C LEU A 160 8.04 -3.07 -12.66
N ASP A 161 8.11 -1.74 -12.68
CA ASP A 161 7.40 -0.87 -13.61
C ASP A 161 8.40 0.08 -14.27
N PRO A 162 8.93 -0.28 -15.46
CA PRO A 162 9.95 0.53 -16.15
C PRO A 162 9.49 1.94 -16.51
N THR A 163 8.18 2.22 -16.46
CA THR A 163 7.61 3.54 -16.75
C THR A 163 7.27 4.31 -15.47
N TRP A 164 7.63 3.81 -14.30
CA TRP A 164 7.25 4.38 -13.02
C TRP A 164 7.85 5.76 -12.80
N LEU A 165 9.15 5.95 -13.05
CA LEU A 165 9.80 7.26 -12.92
C LEU A 165 9.22 8.30 -13.86
N ASP A 166 8.97 7.93 -15.12
CA ASP A 166 8.26 8.81 -16.08
C ASP A 166 6.85 9.16 -15.58
N THR A 167 6.17 8.19 -14.97
CA THR A 167 4.84 8.39 -14.38
C THR A 167 4.91 9.36 -13.19
N VAL A 168 5.91 9.24 -12.31
CA VAL A 168 6.14 10.18 -11.20
C VAL A 168 6.39 11.59 -11.74
N ALA A 169 7.28 11.73 -12.72
CA ALA A 169 7.61 13.01 -13.34
C ALA A 169 6.40 13.68 -13.99
N ALA A 170 5.60 12.92 -14.75
CA ALA A 170 4.35 13.43 -15.35
C ALA A 170 3.32 13.79 -14.26
N ALA A 171 3.23 13.01 -13.19
CA ALA A 171 2.30 13.24 -12.10
C ALA A 171 2.59 14.53 -11.32
N CYS A 172 3.86 14.98 -11.25
CA CYS A 172 4.22 16.28 -10.64
C CYS A 172 3.50 17.47 -11.30
N GLN A 173 3.09 17.35 -12.58
CA GLN A 173 2.38 18.38 -13.34
C GLN A 173 0.88 18.09 -13.47
N HIS A 174 0.35 17.11 -12.73
CA HIS A 174 -1.02 16.68 -12.85
C HIS A 174 -2.01 17.72 -12.28
N LYS A 175 -3.13 17.94 -12.99
CA LYS A 175 -4.18 18.93 -12.62
C LYS A 175 -4.81 18.64 -11.26
N ASN A 176 -4.96 17.37 -10.91
CA ASN A 176 -5.42 16.96 -9.57
C ASN A 176 -4.31 17.20 -8.54
N ARG A 177 -4.59 18.07 -7.56
CA ARG A 177 -3.64 18.49 -6.53
C ARG A 177 -3.15 17.34 -5.64
N ALA A 178 -3.99 16.37 -5.31
CA ALA A 178 -3.58 15.23 -4.50
C ALA A 178 -2.52 14.40 -5.24
N VAL A 179 -2.76 14.14 -6.53
CA VAL A 179 -1.81 13.41 -7.39
C VAL A 179 -0.47 14.14 -7.48
N SER A 180 -0.48 15.43 -7.79
CA SER A 180 0.77 16.19 -7.92
C SER A 180 1.52 16.34 -6.60
N GLN A 181 0.84 16.59 -5.50
CA GLN A 181 1.48 16.64 -4.18
C GLN A 181 2.10 15.30 -3.77
N THR A 182 1.39 14.18 -3.99
CA THR A 182 1.94 12.85 -3.72
C THR A 182 3.16 12.58 -4.60
N ALA A 183 3.11 12.92 -5.88
CA ALA A 183 4.26 12.76 -6.78
C ALA A 183 5.48 13.59 -6.33
N TRP A 184 5.28 14.83 -5.88
CA TRP A 184 6.37 15.65 -5.32
C TRP A 184 6.95 15.08 -4.03
N SER A 185 6.10 14.52 -3.15
CA SER A 185 6.56 13.81 -1.97
C SER A 185 7.45 12.63 -2.36
N VAL A 186 6.97 11.78 -3.27
CA VAL A 186 7.73 10.61 -3.78
C VAL A 186 9.04 11.04 -4.42
N LEU A 187 9.05 12.11 -5.22
CA LEU A 187 10.27 12.64 -5.83
C LEU A 187 11.27 13.14 -4.79
N SER A 188 10.79 13.78 -3.71
CA SER A 188 11.63 14.19 -2.59
C SER A 188 12.22 12.98 -1.86
N ASP A 189 11.43 11.92 -1.68
CA ASP A 189 11.88 10.67 -1.05
C ASP A 189 12.98 10.02 -1.91
N ILE A 190 12.76 9.89 -3.22
CA ILE A 190 13.77 9.36 -4.18
C ILE A 190 15.08 10.14 -4.10
N ARG A 191 15.02 11.48 -4.08
CA ARG A 191 16.22 12.33 -4.03
C ARG A 191 17.08 12.05 -2.80
N ASN A 192 16.45 11.67 -1.70
CA ASN A 192 17.12 11.42 -0.43
C ASN A 192 17.41 9.92 -0.20
N ASP A 193 17.00 9.04 -1.10
CA ASP A 193 17.11 7.59 -0.96
C ASP A 193 18.50 7.07 -1.39
N PRO A 194 19.30 6.49 -0.48
CA PRO A 194 20.59 5.89 -0.81
C PRO A 194 20.53 4.72 -1.80
N THR A 195 19.39 4.05 -1.94
CA THR A 195 19.22 2.94 -2.88
C THR A 195 18.98 3.42 -4.32
N MET A 196 18.60 4.70 -4.48
CA MET A 196 18.40 5.34 -5.79
C MET A 196 19.65 6.04 -6.32
N ARG A 197 20.83 5.74 -5.74
CA ARG A 197 22.10 6.42 -6.05
C ARG A 197 22.58 6.24 -7.49
N HIS A 198 22.06 5.26 -8.24
CA HIS A 198 22.32 5.11 -9.69
C HIS A 198 21.85 6.33 -10.50
N TYR A 199 20.99 7.17 -9.95
CA TYR A 199 20.58 8.45 -10.54
C TYR A 199 21.39 9.67 -10.09
N HIS A 200 22.31 9.55 -9.12
CA HIS A 200 23.20 10.67 -8.85
C HIS A 200 24.14 10.86 -10.04
N SER A 201 24.10 12.06 -10.62
CA SER A 201 24.93 12.38 -11.76
C SER A 201 26.42 12.23 -11.42
N GLN A 202 27.23 11.97 -12.44
CA GLN A 202 28.69 12.05 -12.35
C GLN A 202 29.16 13.37 -11.70
N LEU A 203 28.35 14.43 -11.73
CA LEU A 203 28.64 15.71 -11.08
C LEU A 203 28.65 15.61 -9.56
N ASN A 204 27.83 14.76 -8.93
CA ASN A 204 27.90 14.53 -7.47
C ASN A 204 29.20 13.82 -7.10
N VAL A 205 29.63 12.85 -7.91
CA VAL A 205 30.93 12.17 -7.74
C VAL A 205 32.09 13.14 -7.98
N MET A 206 31.95 14.08 -8.92
CA MET A 206 32.94 15.15 -9.14
C MET A 206 32.96 16.16 -8.00
N ALA A 207 31.79 16.59 -7.49
CA ALA A 207 31.69 17.52 -6.37
C ALA A 207 32.30 16.94 -5.08
N GLN A 208 32.09 15.64 -4.81
CA GLN A 208 32.75 14.94 -3.71
C GLN A 208 34.28 14.88 -3.88
N ARG A 209 34.75 14.66 -5.13
CA ARG A 209 36.20 14.70 -5.44
C ARG A 209 36.81 16.09 -5.32
N LEU A 210 36.06 17.15 -5.61
CA LEU A 210 36.46 18.55 -5.42
C LEU A 210 36.59 18.91 -3.94
N GLY A 211 35.78 18.30 -3.06
CA GLY A 211 35.88 18.48 -1.61
C GLY A 211 36.94 17.63 -0.92
N ALA A 212 37.55 16.67 -1.62
CA ALA A 212 38.59 15.79 -1.09
C ALA A 212 39.99 16.35 -1.40
N PRO A 213 40.96 16.30 -0.46
CA PRO A 213 42.33 16.71 -0.73
C PRO A 213 42.94 15.84 -1.83
N GLN A 214 43.39 16.48 -2.92
CA GLN A 214 43.96 15.80 -4.10
C GLN A 214 45.49 15.78 -4.10
N THR A 215 46.12 16.09 -2.97
CA THR A 215 47.58 16.08 -2.86
C THR A 215 48.10 14.65 -2.98
N PRO A 216 49.02 14.36 -3.91
CA PRO A 216 49.76 13.12 -3.89
C PRO A 216 50.48 13.04 -2.55
N GLN A 217 50.20 11.99 -1.77
CA GLN A 217 51.03 11.66 -0.62
C GLN A 217 52.41 11.37 -1.20
N GLN A 218 53.34 12.30 -0.98
CA GLN A 218 54.75 12.01 -1.19
C GLN A 218 55.11 10.95 -0.15
N ASP A 219 55.16 9.69 -0.59
CA ASP A 219 55.80 8.63 0.16
C ASP A 219 57.26 9.03 0.35
N GLY A 220 57.53 9.60 1.53
CA GLY A 220 58.85 9.97 1.98
C GLY A 220 59.67 8.70 2.16
N HIS A 221 60.28 8.23 1.07
CA HIS A 221 61.44 7.35 1.15
C HIS A 221 62.58 8.12 1.81
N ALA A 222 62.62 8.06 3.14
CA ALA A 222 63.81 8.35 3.91
C ALA A 222 64.85 7.28 3.56
N ASN A 223 65.67 7.56 2.55
CA ASN A 223 66.95 6.88 2.34
C ASN A 223 67.83 7.17 3.55
N GLY A 224 67.88 6.22 4.47
CA GLY A 224 68.97 6.11 5.42
C GLY A 224 70.23 5.67 4.67
N PHE A 225 71.17 6.58 4.50
CA PHE A 225 72.57 6.24 4.25
C PHE A 225 73.45 7.07 5.20
N ALA A 226 74.13 6.30 6.06
CA ALA A 226 75.38 6.51 6.79
C ALA A 226 75.75 7.94 7.24
#